data_AF-A0A974SKT8-F1
#
_entry.id   AF-A0A974SKT8-F1
#
_cell.length_a   1.000
_cell.length_b   1.000
_cell.length_c   1.000
_cell.angle_alpha   90.00
_cell.angle_beta   90.00
_cell.angle_gamma   90.00
#
_symmetry.space_group_name_H-M   'P 1'
#
loop_
_entity.id
_entity.type
_entity.pdbx_description
1 polymer ?
#
loop_
_entity_poly.entity_id
_entity_poly.type
_entity_poly.pdbx_seq_one_letter_code
_entity_poly.pdbx_strand_id
1 'polypeptide(L)'
;MLLSPTDHTLIMIDFQSQMSFATKSIDAVNLRNNAALVAHAAAGFKVPTILTTVAEKSFSGPMFSEITEAFPGQALLDRTSMNTWEDAAVIAKVNEIGKSRIVLSGLWTGVCIVGPALSAIEQGFEVYVIADACGDVSEEAHERAMQRMIQAGARPMTSLQYLLELQRDWARTGTYDMTTGIAKKFGGAYGLGIIYAKTMFGASEGH
;
A
#
# COMPACT_ATOMS: atom_id res chain seq x y z
N MET A 1 4.91 18.16 2.75
CA MET A 1 5.05 16.74 3.13
C MET A 1 3.86 15.87 2.68
N LEU A 2 2.89 16.40 1.93
CA LEU A 2 1.76 15.60 1.42
C LEU A 2 2.13 14.90 0.09
N LEU A 3 1.68 13.66 -0.07
CA LEU A 3 1.80 12.87 -1.30
C LEU A 3 0.85 13.37 -2.38
N SER A 4 1.29 13.36 -3.63
CA SER A 4 0.46 13.60 -4.80
C SER A 4 0.51 12.39 -5.73
N PRO A 5 -0.47 12.19 -6.63
CA PRO A 5 -0.45 11.08 -7.58
C PRO A 5 0.83 10.96 -8.42
N THR A 6 1.61 12.03 -8.56
CA THR A 6 2.73 12.12 -9.51
C THR A 6 4.10 12.16 -8.87
N ASP A 7 4.23 12.14 -7.53
CA ASP A 7 5.50 12.41 -6.84
C ASP A 7 6.15 11.21 -6.14
N HIS A 8 5.52 10.04 -6.17
CA HIS A 8 6.03 8.85 -5.51
C HIS A 8 5.83 7.58 -6.33
N THR A 9 6.59 6.56 -5.96
CA THR A 9 6.38 5.18 -6.37
C THR A 9 5.74 4.42 -5.22
N LEU A 10 4.65 3.69 -5.47
CA LEU A 10 4.13 2.71 -4.54
C LEU A 10 4.81 1.35 -4.79
N ILE A 11 5.25 0.67 -3.74
CA ILE A 11 5.74 -0.72 -3.81
C ILE A 11 4.88 -1.56 -2.86
N MET A 12 4.14 -2.51 -3.43
CA MET A 12 3.31 -3.46 -2.69
C MET A 12 4.03 -4.79 -2.60
N ILE A 13 4.43 -5.15 -1.38
CA ILE A 13 5.42 -6.18 -1.12
C ILE A 13 4.76 -7.42 -0.53
N ASP A 14 4.75 -8.51 -1.29
CA ASP A 14 4.56 -9.87 -0.81
C ASP A 14 3.25 -10.10 -0.05
N PHE A 15 2.17 -9.50 -0.55
CA PHE A 15 0.81 -9.79 -0.11
C PHE A 15 0.34 -11.18 -0.55
N GLN A 16 0.98 -12.22 -0.01
CA GLN A 16 0.79 -13.60 -0.41
C GLN A 16 0.11 -14.41 0.70
N SER A 17 -0.73 -15.38 0.30
CA SER A 17 -1.59 -16.13 1.22
C SER A 17 -0.83 -16.78 2.37
N GLN A 18 0.28 -17.47 2.08
CA GLN A 18 1.05 -18.16 3.12
C GLN A 18 1.61 -17.20 4.17
N MET A 19 2.02 -15.99 3.74
CA MET A 19 2.56 -14.98 4.64
C MET A 19 1.47 -14.44 5.57
N SER A 20 0.23 -14.31 5.06
CA SER A 20 -0.90 -13.85 5.87
C SER A 20 -1.29 -14.79 7.00
N PHE A 21 -1.02 -16.10 6.89
CA PHE A 21 -1.46 -17.08 7.89
C PHE A 21 -0.77 -16.92 9.25
N ALA A 22 0.51 -16.54 9.23
CA ALA A 22 1.27 -16.29 10.44
C ALA A 22 1.10 -14.85 10.96
N THR A 23 0.47 -13.95 10.20
CA THR A 23 0.19 -12.57 10.64
C THR A 23 -0.82 -12.56 11.78
N LYS A 24 -0.49 -11.84 12.87
CA LYS A 24 -1.31 -11.68 14.07
C LYS A 24 -1.43 -10.23 14.56
N SER A 25 -0.65 -9.29 14.02
CA SER A 25 -0.80 -7.86 14.36
C SER A 25 -2.05 -7.20 13.75
N ILE A 26 -2.65 -7.84 12.75
CA ILE A 26 -3.86 -7.43 12.05
C ILE A 26 -4.58 -8.69 11.56
N ASP A 27 -5.90 -8.71 11.58
CA ASP A 27 -6.65 -9.85 11.01
C ASP A 27 -6.59 -9.85 9.48
N ALA A 28 -6.68 -11.04 8.90
CA ALA A 28 -6.50 -11.24 7.46
C ALA A 28 -7.57 -10.51 6.61
N VAL A 29 -8.77 -10.29 7.14
CA VAL A 29 -9.85 -9.61 6.40
C VAL A 29 -9.52 -8.12 6.29
N ASN A 30 -9.20 -7.48 7.41
CA ASN A 30 -8.83 -6.07 7.42
C ASN A 30 -7.54 -5.82 6.63
N LEU A 31 -6.54 -6.68 6.76
CA LEU A 31 -5.30 -6.59 5.98
C LEU A 31 -5.57 -6.62 4.47
N ARG A 32 -6.34 -7.59 3.98
CA ARG A 32 -6.70 -7.71 2.56
C ARG A 32 -7.51 -6.51 2.09
N ASN A 33 -8.47 -6.05 2.90
CA ASN A 33 -9.29 -4.89 2.59
C ASN A 33 -8.45 -3.60 2.47
N ASN A 34 -7.52 -3.38 3.41
CA ASN A 34 -6.64 -2.20 3.39
C ASN A 34 -5.66 -2.27 2.22
N ALA A 35 -5.10 -3.43 1.91
CA ALA A 35 -4.26 -3.62 0.73
C ALA A 35 -5.04 -3.37 -0.57
N ALA A 36 -6.29 -3.83 -0.67
CA ALA A 36 -7.17 -3.55 -1.80
C ALA A 36 -7.46 -2.04 -1.94
N LEU A 37 -7.75 -1.36 -0.83
CA LEU A 37 -7.95 0.10 -0.81
C LEU A 37 -6.73 0.83 -1.38
N VAL A 38 -5.52 0.47 -0.95
CA VAL A 38 -4.26 1.04 -1.44
C VAL A 38 -4.06 0.76 -2.94
N ALA A 39 -4.22 -0.50 -3.37
CA ALA A 39 -4.04 -0.91 -4.75
C ALA A 39 -4.98 -0.16 -5.70
N HIS A 40 -6.28 -0.13 -5.37
CA HIS A 40 -7.28 0.56 -6.18
C HIS A 40 -7.12 2.07 -6.17
N ALA A 41 -6.68 2.67 -5.04
CA ALA A 41 -6.34 4.09 -4.98
C ALA A 41 -5.19 4.40 -5.94
N ALA A 42 -4.09 3.66 -5.84
CA ALA A 42 -2.91 3.85 -6.70
C ALA A 42 -3.25 3.68 -8.18
N ALA A 43 -4.00 2.64 -8.55
CA ALA A 43 -4.45 2.42 -9.92
C ALA A 43 -5.35 3.56 -10.43
N GLY A 44 -6.35 3.97 -9.64
CA GLY A 44 -7.29 5.04 -10.01
C GLY A 44 -6.61 6.39 -10.21
N PHE A 45 -5.64 6.72 -9.34
CA PHE A 45 -4.85 7.95 -9.43
C PHE A 45 -3.62 7.84 -10.35
N LYS A 46 -3.38 6.67 -10.96
CA LYS A 46 -2.26 6.39 -11.86
C LYS A 46 -0.88 6.58 -11.21
N VAL A 47 -0.78 6.24 -9.93
CA VAL A 47 0.50 6.20 -9.20
C VAL A 47 1.36 5.07 -9.77
N PRO A 48 2.64 5.32 -10.14
CA PRO A 48 3.57 4.27 -10.51
C PRO A 48 3.66 3.23 -9.40
N THR A 49 3.27 1.98 -9.70
CA THR A 49 3.18 0.91 -8.70
C THR A 49 4.05 -0.27 -9.12
N ILE A 50 4.84 -0.79 -8.18
CA ILE A 50 5.62 -2.03 -8.31
C ILE A 50 4.97 -3.09 -7.43
N LEU A 51 4.71 -4.27 -8.00
CA LEU A 51 4.18 -5.42 -7.28
C LEU A 51 5.28 -6.47 -7.17
N THR A 52 5.52 -6.98 -5.96
CA THR A 52 6.57 -7.96 -5.73
C THR A 52 6.02 -9.17 -4.99
N THR A 53 6.61 -10.33 -5.26
CA THR A 53 6.37 -11.58 -4.54
C THR A 53 7.68 -12.21 -4.13
N VAL A 54 7.67 -13.01 -3.07
CA VAL A 54 8.83 -13.78 -2.64
C VAL A 54 8.49 -15.26 -2.69
N ALA A 55 9.31 -16.07 -3.36
CA ALA A 55 9.15 -17.52 -3.46
C ALA A 55 7.72 -17.95 -3.85
N GLU A 56 7.09 -17.24 -4.80
CA GLU A 56 5.68 -17.40 -5.17
C GLU A 56 5.34 -18.86 -5.52
N LYS A 57 6.17 -19.47 -6.36
CA LYS A 57 5.94 -20.82 -6.91
C LYS A 57 6.30 -21.95 -5.96
N SER A 58 7.06 -21.67 -4.89
CA SER A 58 7.64 -22.71 -4.03
C SER A 58 7.15 -22.69 -2.59
N PHE A 59 6.76 -21.53 -2.05
CA PHE A 59 6.40 -21.41 -0.63
C PHE A 59 5.23 -20.45 -0.39
N SER A 60 5.32 -19.21 -0.89
CA SER A 60 4.45 -18.14 -0.41
C SER A 60 3.07 -18.11 -1.09
N GLY A 61 2.98 -18.69 -2.29
CA GLY A 61 1.75 -18.70 -3.09
C GLY A 61 1.48 -17.37 -3.80
N PRO A 62 0.35 -17.24 -4.51
CA PRO A 62 0.05 -16.05 -5.31
C PRO A 62 -0.22 -14.82 -4.45
N MET A 63 -0.03 -13.63 -5.04
CA MET A 63 -0.47 -12.36 -4.47
C MET A 63 -2.01 -12.32 -4.35
N PHE A 64 -2.54 -11.59 -3.35
CA PHE A 64 -3.98 -11.39 -3.17
C PHE A 64 -4.65 -10.86 -4.44
N SER A 65 -5.78 -11.46 -4.81
CA SER A 65 -6.53 -11.09 -6.01
C SER A 65 -7.06 -9.65 -5.93
N GLU A 66 -7.40 -9.18 -4.74
CA GLU A 66 -7.88 -7.82 -4.49
C GLU A 66 -6.83 -6.75 -4.83
N ILE A 67 -5.55 -7.13 -4.96
CA ILE A 67 -4.48 -6.26 -5.45
C ILE A 67 -4.34 -6.41 -6.96
N THR A 68 -4.23 -7.64 -7.47
CA THR A 68 -3.97 -7.89 -8.89
C THR A 68 -5.15 -7.50 -9.79
N GLU A 69 -6.38 -7.51 -9.27
CA GLU A 69 -7.57 -6.97 -9.95
C GLU A 69 -7.47 -5.48 -10.27
N ALA A 70 -6.73 -4.69 -9.48
CA ALA A 70 -6.48 -3.28 -9.75
C ALA A 70 -5.45 -3.06 -10.88
N PHE A 71 -4.62 -4.07 -11.16
CA PHE A 71 -3.50 -4.01 -12.11
C PHE A 71 -3.51 -5.19 -13.10
N PRO A 72 -4.56 -5.33 -13.92
CA PRO A 72 -4.73 -6.50 -14.78
C PRO A 72 -3.54 -6.67 -15.75
N GLY A 73 -2.89 -7.83 -15.68
CA GLY A 73 -1.76 -8.18 -16.55
C GLY A 73 -0.42 -7.53 -16.18
N GLN A 74 -0.36 -6.76 -15.08
CA GLN A 74 0.91 -6.21 -14.60
C GLN A 74 1.82 -7.33 -14.09
N ALA A 75 3.11 -7.24 -14.40
CA ALA A 75 4.11 -8.20 -13.95
C ALA A 75 4.30 -8.13 -12.42
N LEU A 76 4.38 -9.29 -11.79
CA LEU A 76 4.81 -9.47 -10.41
C LEU A 76 6.31 -9.78 -10.41
N LEU A 77 7.11 -8.98 -9.72
CA LEU A 77 8.55 -9.22 -9.60
C LEU A 77 8.78 -10.26 -8.49
N ASP A 78 8.84 -11.54 -8.90
CA ASP A 78 9.11 -12.66 -8.00
C ASP A 78 10.60 -12.80 -7.72
N ARG A 79 10.94 -12.96 -6.44
CA ARG A 79 12.33 -13.01 -5.96
C ARG A 79 12.52 -14.03 -4.84
N THR A 80 13.77 -14.22 -4.42
CA THR A 80 14.13 -15.05 -3.26
C THR A 80 14.64 -14.23 -2.07
N SER A 81 15.09 -12.99 -2.30
CA SER A 81 15.55 -12.08 -1.24
C SER A 81 14.36 -11.53 -0.44
N MET A 82 14.52 -11.49 0.88
CA MET A 82 13.54 -10.85 1.77
C MET A 82 13.60 -9.32 1.67
N ASN A 83 14.78 -8.76 1.45
CA ASN A 83 14.93 -7.34 1.17
C ASN A 83 14.68 -7.08 -0.31
N THR A 84 13.52 -6.50 -0.61
CA THR A 84 13.14 -6.10 -1.98
C THR A 84 14.13 -5.12 -2.62
N TRP A 85 14.85 -4.35 -1.81
CA TRP A 85 15.84 -3.39 -2.28
C TRP A 85 17.16 -4.02 -2.73
N GLU A 86 17.33 -5.33 -2.57
CA GLU A 86 18.47 -6.10 -3.08
C GLU A 86 18.16 -6.79 -4.42
N ASP A 87 16.91 -6.76 -4.87
CA ASP A 87 16.52 -7.39 -6.13
C ASP A 87 16.80 -6.48 -7.34
N ALA A 88 17.57 -6.98 -8.30
CA ALA A 88 18.01 -6.21 -9.45
C ALA A 88 16.84 -5.76 -10.36
N ALA A 89 15.77 -6.54 -10.48
CA ALA A 89 14.61 -6.17 -11.28
C ALA A 89 13.81 -5.07 -10.60
N VAL A 90 13.66 -5.12 -9.28
CA VAL A 90 13.02 -4.05 -8.51
C VAL A 90 13.85 -2.77 -8.57
N ILE A 91 15.17 -2.84 -8.38
CA ILE A 91 16.08 -1.68 -8.50
C ILE A 91 15.95 -1.05 -9.90
N ALA A 92 15.99 -1.87 -10.96
CA ALA A 92 15.83 -1.39 -12.33
C ALA A 92 14.50 -0.65 -12.50
N LYS A 93 13.40 -1.18 -11.95
CA LYS A 93 12.08 -0.57 -12.06
C LYS A 93 11.95 0.72 -11.25
N VAL A 94 12.53 0.79 -10.05
CA VAL A 94 12.59 2.01 -9.24
C VAL A 94 13.33 3.11 -9.99
N ASN A 95 14.48 2.79 -10.60
CA ASN A 95 15.27 3.73 -11.39
C ASN A 95 14.55 4.18 -12.66
N GLU A 96 13.84 3.28 -13.35
CA GLU A 96 13.02 3.60 -14.53
C GLU A 96 11.92 4.61 -14.17
N ILE A 97 11.26 4.43 -13.02
CA ILE A 97 10.18 5.30 -12.55
C ILE A 97 10.71 6.67 -12.08
N GLY A 98 11.89 6.70 -11.46
CA GLY A 98 12.64 7.93 -11.19
C GLY A 98 12.01 8.89 -10.18
N LYS A 99 11.23 8.38 -9.21
CA LYS A 99 10.64 9.19 -8.13
C LYS A 99 11.52 9.17 -6.89
N SER A 100 11.71 10.33 -6.25
CA SER A 100 12.48 10.46 -5.02
C SER A 100 11.71 10.05 -3.75
N ARG A 101 10.42 9.76 -3.88
CA ARG A 101 9.57 9.30 -2.78
C ARG A 101 9.09 7.88 -3.02
N ILE A 102 9.15 7.07 -1.97
CA ILE A 102 8.73 5.67 -1.97
C ILE A 102 7.64 5.49 -0.92
N VAL A 103 6.54 4.85 -1.30
CA VAL A 103 5.49 4.42 -0.39
C VAL A 103 5.50 2.90 -0.34
N LEU A 104 5.59 2.33 0.86
CA LEU A 104 5.68 0.89 1.09
C LEU A 104 4.43 0.37 1.79
N SER A 105 3.99 -0.81 1.37
CA SER A 105 2.97 -1.61 2.06
C SER A 105 3.25 -3.08 1.81
N GLY A 106 2.90 -3.98 2.74
CA GLY A 106 3.13 -5.41 2.53
C GLY A 106 3.41 -6.22 3.78
N LEU A 107 3.87 -7.45 3.56
CA LEU A 107 4.11 -8.44 4.60
C LEU A 107 5.54 -8.98 4.53
N TRP A 108 6.22 -9.27 5.64
CA TRP A 108 5.93 -8.80 7.01
C TRP A 108 6.65 -7.49 7.32
N THR A 109 6.07 -6.74 8.24
CA THR A 109 6.53 -5.40 8.63
C THR A 109 8.00 -5.42 9.06
N GLY A 110 8.36 -6.36 9.95
CA GLY A 110 9.70 -6.55 10.49
C GLY A 110 10.67 -7.32 9.61
N VAL A 111 10.27 -7.68 8.39
CA VAL A 111 11.13 -8.41 7.44
C VAL A 111 11.16 -7.70 6.09
N CYS A 112 10.12 -7.87 5.28
CA CYS A 112 10.10 -7.43 3.88
C CYS A 112 9.73 -5.95 3.71
N ILE A 113 9.33 -5.26 4.80
CA ILE A 113 9.10 -3.80 4.78
C ILE A 113 10.28 -3.05 5.42
N VAL A 114 10.75 -3.48 6.60
CA VAL A 114 11.84 -2.81 7.29
C VAL A 114 13.14 -2.79 6.47
N GLY A 115 13.48 -3.88 5.77
CA GLY A 115 14.67 -3.95 4.91
C GLY A 115 14.68 -2.86 3.84
N PRO A 116 13.71 -2.85 2.91
CA PRO A 116 13.70 -1.87 1.84
C PRO A 116 13.45 -0.45 2.32
N ALA A 117 12.70 -0.23 3.41
CA ALA A 117 12.54 1.09 3.99
C ALA A 117 13.89 1.69 4.43
N LEU A 118 14.69 0.93 5.18
CA LEU A 118 15.99 1.38 5.66
C LEU A 118 16.98 1.59 4.50
N SER A 119 17.04 0.66 3.54
CA SER A 119 17.91 0.79 2.37
C SER A 119 17.55 1.99 1.49
N ALA A 120 16.26 2.26 1.27
CA ALA A 120 15.81 3.42 0.52
C ALA A 120 16.14 4.74 1.25
N ILE A 121 15.94 4.80 2.56
CA ILE A 121 16.30 5.97 3.38
C ILE A 121 17.81 6.23 3.31
N GLU A 122 18.64 5.20 3.44
CA GLU A 122 20.11 5.32 3.36
C GLU A 122 20.56 5.88 2.01
N GLN A 123 19.82 5.58 0.94
CA GLN A 123 20.04 6.11 -0.41
C GLN A 123 19.39 7.49 -0.65
N GLY A 124 18.79 8.10 0.38
CA GLY A 124 18.26 9.46 0.33
C GLY A 124 16.82 9.59 -0.20
N PHE A 125 16.08 8.49 -0.34
CA PHE A 125 14.66 8.54 -0.68
C PHE A 125 13.83 9.03 0.52
N GLU A 126 12.76 9.78 0.25
CA GLU A 126 11.72 10.02 1.26
C GLU A 126 10.80 8.79 1.33
N VAL A 127 10.76 8.11 2.47
CA VAL A 127 9.99 6.86 2.63
C VAL A 127 8.74 7.06 3.48
N TYR A 128 7.62 6.56 2.97
CA TYR A 128 6.35 6.44 3.66
C TYR A 128 5.99 4.96 3.81
N VAL A 129 5.31 4.61 4.90
CA VAL A 129 4.86 3.23 5.16
C VAL A 129 3.38 3.25 5.50
N ILE A 130 2.56 2.51 4.76
CA ILE A 130 1.12 2.38 5.01
C ILE A 130 0.91 1.30 6.07
N ALA A 131 0.93 1.70 7.35
CA ALA A 131 1.07 0.80 8.49
C ALA A 131 -0.10 -0.19 8.63
N ASP A 132 -1.33 0.25 8.41
CA ASP A 132 -2.54 -0.59 8.48
C ASP A 132 -2.73 -1.49 7.24
N ALA A 133 -1.91 -1.31 6.20
CA ALA A 133 -1.76 -2.25 5.10
C ALA A 133 -0.50 -3.12 5.26
N CYS A 134 0.14 -3.08 6.43
CA CYS A 134 1.24 -3.95 6.82
C CYS A 134 0.80 -4.86 7.97
N GLY A 135 1.52 -5.97 8.15
CA GLY A 135 1.26 -6.90 9.24
C GLY A 135 2.50 -7.69 9.62
N ASP A 136 2.49 -8.27 10.82
CA ASP A 136 3.57 -9.09 11.33
C ASP A 136 3.04 -10.23 12.22
N VAL A 137 3.94 -11.14 12.62
CA VAL A 137 3.64 -12.34 13.40
C VAL A 137 3.13 -12.06 14.82
N SER A 138 3.32 -10.83 15.30
CA SER A 138 2.76 -10.31 16.54
C SER A 138 2.67 -8.78 16.47
N GLU A 139 1.83 -8.20 17.32
CA GLU A 139 1.76 -6.74 17.50
C GLU A 139 3.12 -6.17 17.92
N GLU A 140 3.84 -6.84 18.84
CA GLU A 140 5.17 -6.41 19.26
C GLU A 140 6.16 -6.38 18.07
N ALA A 141 6.16 -7.40 17.20
CA ALA A 141 7.04 -7.43 16.02
C ALA A 141 6.72 -6.27 15.06
N HIS A 142 5.43 -6.04 14.79
CA HIS A 142 4.97 -4.93 13.96
C HIS A 142 5.41 -3.57 14.54
N GLU A 143 5.15 -3.32 15.82
CA GLU A 143 5.43 -2.06 16.48
C GLU A 143 6.93 -1.78 16.60
N ARG A 144 7.76 -2.78 16.95
CA ARG A 144 9.22 -2.60 16.98
C ARG A 144 9.79 -2.30 15.59
N ALA A 145 9.26 -2.94 14.54
CA ALA A 145 9.66 -2.67 13.18
C ALA A 145 9.26 -1.27 12.72
N MET A 146 8.03 -0.84 12.98
CA MET A 146 7.56 0.51 12.71
C MET A 146 8.40 1.56 13.44
N GLN A 147 8.67 1.37 14.73
CA GLN A 147 9.51 2.27 15.51
C GLN A 147 10.94 2.38 14.97
N ARG A 148 11.53 1.25 14.56
CA ARG A 148 12.86 1.23 13.92
C ARG A 148 12.86 2.05 12.62
N MET A 149 11.83 1.91 11.78
CA MET A 149 11.70 2.69 10.54
C MET A 149 11.49 4.18 10.82
N ILE A 150 10.66 4.53 11.81
CA ILE A 150 10.43 5.92 12.23
C ILE A 150 11.72 6.56 12.73
N GLN A 151 12.51 5.85 13.55
CA GLN A 151 13.81 6.32 14.03
C GLN A 151 14.81 6.58 12.90
N ALA A 152 14.71 5.83 11.80
CA ALA A 152 15.51 6.06 10.61
C ALA A 152 14.99 7.20 9.73
N GLY A 153 13.74 7.67 9.93
CA GLY A 153 13.14 8.79 9.19
C GLY A 153 11.96 8.42 8.28
N ALA A 154 11.47 7.18 8.34
CA ALA A 154 10.25 6.79 7.64
C ALA A 154 9.01 7.49 8.20
N ARG A 155 8.03 7.77 7.33
CA ARG A 155 6.78 8.45 7.70
C ARG A 155 5.61 7.46 7.66
N PRO A 156 5.06 7.04 8.80
CA PRO A 156 3.89 6.16 8.81
C PRO A 156 2.65 6.92 8.32
N MET A 157 1.77 6.21 7.63
CA MET A 157 0.43 6.66 7.25
C MET A 157 -0.54 5.47 7.21
N THR A 158 -1.83 5.72 6.98
CA THR A 158 -2.85 4.67 6.85
C THR A 158 -3.48 4.60 5.46
N SER A 159 -4.13 3.49 5.14
CA SER A 159 -4.69 3.17 3.83
C SER A 159 -5.77 4.16 3.40
N LEU A 160 -6.70 4.49 4.30
CA LEU A 160 -7.72 5.50 4.05
C LEU A 160 -7.11 6.89 3.94
N GLN A 161 -6.13 7.23 4.80
CA GLN A 161 -5.40 8.48 4.69
C GLN A 161 -4.74 8.58 3.31
N TYR A 162 -4.11 7.52 2.81
CA TYR A 162 -3.47 7.50 1.50
C TYR A 162 -4.46 7.83 0.37
N LEU A 163 -5.63 7.16 0.31
CA LEU A 163 -6.68 7.48 -0.67
C LEU A 163 -7.09 8.96 -0.59
N LEU A 164 -7.39 9.45 0.60
CA LEU A 164 -7.89 10.81 0.80
C LEU A 164 -6.81 11.87 0.56
N GLU A 165 -5.54 11.56 0.80
CA GLU A 165 -4.40 12.44 0.52
C GLU A 165 -4.08 12.53 -0.99
N LEU A 166 -4.46 11.53 -1.79
CA LEU A 166 -4.44 11.62 -3.25
C LEU A 166 -5.58 12.49 -3.78
N GLN A 167 -6.80 12.34 -3.24
CA GLN A 167 -7.94 13.18 -3.59
C GLN A 167 -7.72 14.64 -3.17
N ARG A 168 -7.30 14.88 -1.93
CA ARG A 168 -7.11 16.17 -1.21
C ARG A 168 -8.31 17.09 -1.08
N ASP A 169 -9.13 17.20 -2.11
CA ASP A 169 -10.15 18.23 -2.24
C ASP A 169 -11.38 17.67 -2.96
N TRP A 170 -12.55 17.74 -2.32
CA TRP A 170 -13.81 17.24 -2.86
C TRP A 170 -14.32 18.08 -4.04
N ALA A 171 -13.84 19.31 -4.21
CA ALA A 171 -14.08 20.10 -5.41
C ALA A 171 -13.35 19.55 -6.66
N ARG A 172 -12.43 18.59 -6.50
CA ARG A 172 -11.83 17.86 -7.64
C ARG A 172 -12.80 16.81 -8.15
N THR A 173 -13.78 17.28 -8.89
CA THR A 173 -14.86 16.46 -9.48
C THR A 173 -14.34 15.38 -10.42
N GLY A 174 -13.23 15.61 -11.12
CA GLY A 174 -12.64 14.62 -12.03
C GLY A 174 -12.19 13.31 -11.38
N THR A 175 -11.93 13.31 -10.07
CA THR A 175 -11.54 12.11 -9.30
C THR A 175 -12.55 11.78 -8.19
N TYR A 176 -13.63 12.55 -8.06
CA TYR A 176 -14.61 12.42 -6.98
C TYR A 176 -15.33 11.07 -7.00
N ASP A 177 -15.95 10.72 -8.12
CA ASP A 177 -16.75 9.48 -8.23
C ASP A 177 -15.86 8.23 -8.11
N MET A 178 -14.65 8.29 -8.64
CA MET A 178 -13.65 7.23 -8.51
C MET A 178 -13.23 7.05 -7.05
N THR A 179 -12.87 8.14 -6.37
CA THR A 179 -12.45 8.11 -4.95
C THR A 179 -13.57 7.59 -4.06
N THR A 180 -14.77 8.15 -4.18
CA THR A 180 -15.91 7.71 -3.37
C THR A 180 -16.36 6.29 -3.72
N GLY A 181 -16.25 5.87 -4.98
CA GLY A 181 -16.50 4.49 -5.41
C GLY A 181 -15.55 3.49 -4.76
N ILE A 182 -14.25 3.79 -4.73
CA ILE A 182 -13.23 2.98 -4.05
C ILE A 182 -13.52 2.94 -2.54
N ALA A 183 -13.76 4.10 -1.92
CA ALA A 183 -14.04 4.21 -0.49
C ALA A 183 -15.31 3.43 -0.09
N LYS A 184 -16.36 3.41 -0.92
CA LYS A 184 -17.55 2.58 -0.64
C LYS A 184 -17.26 1.09 -0.63
N LYS A 185 -16.32 0.64 -1.46
CA LYS A 185 -15.97 -0.79 -1.57
C LYS A 185 -14.99 -1.23 -0.48
N PHE A 186 -14.00 -0.41 -0.17
CA PHE A 186 -12.87 -0.81 0.68
C PHE A 186 -12.57 0.15 1.85
N GLY A 187 -13.25 1.28 1.96
CA GLY A 187 -13.03 2.29 2.99
C GLY A 187 -13.63 1.96 4.36
N GLY A 188 -14.06 0.71 4.59
CA GLY A 188 -14.66 0.27 5.85
C GLY A 188 -15.82 1.16 6.31
N ALA A 189 -15.79 1.58 7.57
CA ALA A 189 -16.83 2.44 8.16
C ALA A 189 -16.98 3.79 7.44
N TYR A 190 -15.89 4.35 6.91
CA TYR A 190 -15.97 5.58 6.11
C TYR A 190 -16.78 5.35 4.82
N GLY A 191 -16.52 4.23 4.13
CA GLY A 191 -17.29 3.80 2.97
C GLY A 191 -18.79 3.68 3.26
N LEU A 192 -19.14 3.07 4.39
CA LEU A 192 -20.54 2.97 4.85
C LEU A 192 -21.17 4.35 5.06
N GLY A 193 -20.41 5.31 5.61
CA GLY A 193 -20.83 6.71 5.73
C GLY A 193 -21.20 7.34 4.39
N ILE A 194 -20.39 7.12 3.34
CA ILE A 194 -20.69 7.63 1.99
C ILE A 194 -21.94 6.96 1.41
N ILE A 195 -22.12 5.64 1.60
CA ILE A 195 -23.33 4.93 1.16
C ILE A 195 -24.56 5.52 1.84
N TYR A 196 -24.49 5.68 3.17
CA TYR A 196 -25.56 6.27 3.97
C TYR A 196 -25.91 7.68 3.48
N ALA A 197 -24.91 8.58 3.36
CA ALA A 197 -25.13 9.96 2.96
C ALA A 197 -25.76 10.08 1.56
N LYS A 198 -25.29 9.28 0.60
CA LYS A 198 -25.87 9.23 -0.76
C LYS A 198 -27.30 8.71 -0.74
N THR A 199 -27.59 7.70 0.07
CA THR A 199 -28.92 7.06 0.14
C THR A 199 -29.95 7.95 0.84
N MET A 200 -29.57 8.62 1.93
CA MET A 200 -30.49 9.39 2.76
C MET A 200 -30.70 10.82 2.28
N PHE A 201 -29.67 11.46 1.75
CA PHE A 201 -29.69 12.91 1.50
C PHE A 201 -29.46 13.28 0.03
N GLY A 202 -29.16 12.30 -0.84
CA GLY A 202 -28.61 12.59 -2.16
C GLY A 202 -27.32 13.41 -2.10
N ALA A 203 -26.66 13.43 -0.93
CA ALA A 203 -25.57 14.35 -0.64
C ALA A 203 -24.27 13.94 -1.36
N SER A 204 -23.53 14.96 -1.78
CA SER A 204 -22.16 14.87 -2.27
C SER A 204 -21.30 15.88 -1.52
N GLU A 205 -20.10 15.49 -1.09
CA GLU A 205 -19.18 16.33 -0.28
C GLU A 205 -18.60 17.56 -1.00
N GLY A 206 -19.10 17.93 -2.19
CA GLY A 206 -18.54 18.97 -3.06
C GLY A 206 -19.56 19.98 -3.62
N HIS A 207 -20.74 20.13 -3.00
CA HIS A 207 -21.76 21.10 -3.39
C HIS A 207 -22.21 21.96 -2.21
#